data_AF-A0A8H6I721-F1
#
_entry.id   AF-A0A8H6I721-F1
#
_cell.length_a   1.000
_cell.length_b   1.000
_cell.length_c   1.000
_cell.angle_alpha   90.00
_cell.angle_beta   90.00
_cell.angle_gamma   90.00
#
_symmetry.space_group_name_H-M   'P 1'
#
loop_
_entity.id
_entity.type
_entity.pdbx_description
1 polymer ?
#
loop_
_entity_poly.entity_id
_entity_poly.type
_entity_poly.pdbx_seq_one_letter_code
_entity_poly.pdbx_strand_id
1 'polypeptide(L)'
;MLAARNAVACCSRAARRSASTSSHHAEPHAYEGFATPFWRNVVLAGLAGAAFYKFAPEASDNVYLTRWIAMYTESSNYWLDRNAEHTAGSQTASEDTLLFKEAKPALQRRLRYPMVFEQRSPFLHGVGATVDIRDVVVKSDGDL
;
A
#
# COMPACT_ATOMS: atom_id res chain seq x y z
N MET A 1 18.94 -38.30 -7.16
CA MET A 1 19.52 -38.71 -5.86
C MET A 1 20.79 -37.93 -5.63
N LEU A 2 20.73 -36.85 -4.85
CA LEU A 2 21.88 -35.98 -4.55
C LEU A 2 22.17 -36.10 -3.05
N ALA A 3 23.28 -36.74 -2.69
CA ALA A 3 23.68 -36.96 -1.30
C ALA A 3 24.50 -35.75 -0.80
N ALA A 4 23.94 -35.01 0.15
CA ALA A 4 24.64 -33.92 0.85
C ALA A 4 25.66 -34.51 1.86
N ARG A 5 26.92 -34.10 1.76
CA ARG A 5 27.96 -34.42 2.75
C ARG A 5 27.93 -33.33 3.83
N ASN A 6 27.46 -33.69 5.02
CA ASN A 6 27.52 -32.84 6.20
C ASN A 6 28.93 -32.90 6.81
N ALA A 7 29.61 -31.76 6.91
CA ALA A 7 30.86 -31.65 7.64
C ALA A 7 30.57 -31.66 9.15
N VAL A 8 31.12 -32.65 9.86
CA VAL A 8 31.03 -32.77 11.32
C VAL A 8 32.04 -31.82 11.94
N ALA A 9 31.54 -30.83 12.69
CA ALA A 9 32.38 -29.95 13.49
C ALA A 9 33.03 -30.73 14.65
N CYS A 10 34.36 -30.61 14.78
CA CYS A 10 35.11 -31.17 15.89
C CYS A 10 34.77 -30.40 17.18
N CYS A 11 34.15 -31.08 18.14
CA CYS A 11 33.91 -30.56 19.49
C CYS A 11 35.23 -30.30 20.22
N SER A 12 35.58 -29.03 20.43
CA SER A 12 36.57 -28.64 21.43
C SER A 12 36.02 -28.94 22.83
N ARG A 13 36.70 -29.83 23.55
CA ARG A 13 36.35 -30.27 24.92
C ARG A 13 36.46 -29.08 25.89
N ALA A 14 35.32 -28.52 26.32
CA ALA A 14 35.28 -27.53 27.38
C ALA A 14 35.66 -28.19 28.72
N ALA A 15 36.81 -27.80 29.28
CA ALA A 15 37.20 -28.18 30.62
C ALA A 15 36.29 -27.45 31.64
N ARG A 16 35.44 -28.20 32.33
CA ARG A 16 34.73 -27.68 33.51
C ARG A 16 35.73 -27.63 34.67
N ARG A 17 36.02 -26.44 35.18
CA ARG A 17 36.49 -26.25 36.55
C ARG A 17 35.51 -25.31 37.22
N SER A 18 34.75 -25.85 38.17
CA SER A 18 34.09 -25.07 39.19
C SER A 18 35.09 -24.90 40.32
N ALA A 19 35.51 -23.67 40.58
CA ALA A 19 36.24 -23.30 41.77
C ALA A 19 35.74 -21.91 42.18
N SER A 20 34.91 -21.90 43.21
CA SER A 20 34.43 -20.70 43.88
C SER A 20 35.59 -20.04 44.63
N THR A 21 35.94 -18.83 44.23
CA THR A 21 36.78 -17.93 45.03
C THR A 21 36.15 -16.55 44.96
N SER A 22 35.63 -16.07 46.09
CA SER A 22 35.14 -14.71 46.29
C SER A 22 36.33 -13.77 46.39
N SER A 23 36.71 -13.15 45.29
CA SER A 23 37.67 -12.06 45.26
C SER A 23 37.01 -10.83 44.65
N HIS A 24 36.92 -9.76 45.44
CA HIS A 24 36.47 -8.45 45.01
C HIS A 24 37.50 -7.86 44.03
N HIS A 25 37.45 -8.26 42.76
CA HIS A 25 38.21 -7.63 41.70
C HIS A 25 37.37 -6.50 41.14
N ALA A 26 37.92 -5.28 41.19
CA ALA A 26 37.36 -4.15 40.47
C ALA A 26 37.21 -4.53 38.99
N GLU A 27 35.97 -4.50 38.50
CA GLU A 27 35.64 -4.69 37.09
C GLU A 27 36.55 -3.76 36.25
N PRO A 28 37.28 -4.26 35.23
CA PRO A 28 38.04 -3.40 34.34
C PRO A 28 37.05 -2.48 33.63
N HIS A 29 37.00 -1.22 34.06
CA HIS A 29 36.12 -0.21 33.48
C HIS A 29 36.51 -0.07 32.01
N ALA A 30 35.56 -0.36 31.10
CA ALA A 30 35.77 -0.10 29.69
C ALA A 30 36.11 1.39 29.54
N TYR A 31 37.21 1.70 28.86
CA TYR A 31 37.66 3.08 28.68
C TYR A 31 36.65 3.84 27.80
N GLU A 32 35.78 4.63 28.42
CA GLU A 32 34.76 5.45 27.76
C GLU A 32 35.37 6.76 27.23
N GLY A 33 36.23 6.64 26.22
CA GLY A 33 36.86 7.78 25.55
C GLY A 33 36.29 8.07 24.17
N PHE A 34 36.60 9.26 23.63
CA PHE A 34 36.31 9.63 22.23
C PHE A 34 37.12 8.84 21.19
N ALA A 35 38.05 7.99 21.64
CA ALA A 35 38.83 7.07 20.79
C ALA A 35 38.26 5.64 20.75
N THR A 36 37.05 5.43 21.28
CA THR A 36 36.39 4.13 21.21
C THR A 36 36.07 3.73 19.76
N PRO A 37 35.91 2.43 19.45
CA PRO A 37 35.60 1.95 18.10
C PRO A 37 34.35 2.62 17.49
N PHE A 38 33.39 3.00 18.33
CA PHE A 38 32.19 3.73 17.93
C PHE A 38 32.53 5.11 17.35
N TRP A 39 33.23 5.97 18.10
CA TRP A 39 33.59 7.31 17.65
C TRP A 39 34.55 7.30 16.45
N ARG A 40 35.48 6.33 16.41
CA ARG A 40 36.32 6.10 15.23
C ARG A 40 35.46 5.84 13.99
N ASN A 41 34.48 4.95 14.09
CA ASN A 41 33.61 4.62 12.95
C ASN A 41 32.75 5.82 12.55
N VAL A 42 32.27 6.63 13.51
CA VAL A 42 31.52 7.87 13.22
C VAL A 42 32.37 8.89 12.46
N VAL A 43 33.63 9.11 12.89
CA VAL A 43 34.54 10.02 12.20
C VAL A 43 34.87 9.50 10.80
N LEU A 44 35.13 8.20 10.66
CA LEU A 44 35.39 7.59 9.35
C LEU A 44 34.17 7.69 8.43
N ALA A 45 32.96 7.46 8.94
CA ALA A 45 31.72 7.60 8.18
C ALA A 45 31.48 9.07 7.77
N GLY A 46 31.75 10.02 8.67
CA GLY A 46 31.65 11.45 8.38
C GLY A 46 32.64 11.90 7.30
N LEU A 47 33.90 11.47 7.40
CA LEU A 47 34.92 11.76 6.38
C LEU A 47 34.60 11.08 5.04
N ALA A 48 34.11 9.84 5.07
CA ALA A 48 33.66 9.14 3.88
C ALA A 48 32.49 9.86 3.21
N GLY A 49 31.51 10.36 3.98
CA GLY A 49 30.40 11.16 3.46
C GLY A 49 30.85 12.49 2.85
N ALA A 50 31.78 13.20 3.49
CA ALA A 50 32.34 14.44 2.96
C ALA A 50 33.17 14.22 1.68
N ALA A 51 33.97 13.15 1.65
CA ALA A 51 34.71 12.74 0.46
C ALA A 51 33.75 12.36 -0.67
N PHE A 52 32.70 11.59 -0.37
CA PHE A 52 31.66 11.25 -1.33
C PHE A 52 30.99 12.50 -1.89
N TYR A 53 30.61 13.48 -1.07
CA TYR A 53 30.01 14.73 -1.58
C TYR A 53 30.94 15.51 -2.52
N LYS A 54 32.23 15.58 -2.22
CA LYS A 54 33.19 16.35 -3.03
C LYS A 54 33.62 15.64 -4.32
N PHE A 55 33.64 14.31 -4.31
CA PHE A 55 34.10 13.48 -5.43
C PHE A 55 32.96 12.70 -6.11
N ALA A 56 31.70 12.96 -5.74
CA ALA A 56 30.56 12.35 -6.39
C ALA A 56 30.51 12.84 -7.85
N PRO A 57 30.51 11.92 -8.83
CA PRO A 57 30.35 12.28 -10.24
C PRO A 57 28.98 12.92 -10.48
N GLU A 58 28.91 13.84 -11.44
CA GLU A 58 27.65 14.48 -11.82
C GLU A 58 26.71 13.45 -12.45
N ALA A 59 25.39 13.65 -12.31
CA ALA A 59 24.38 12.70 -12.78
C ALA A 59 24.42 12.44 -14.31
N SER A 60 25.09 13.31 -15.07
CA SER A 60 25.32 13.16 -16.51
C SER A 60 26.53 12.30 -16.87
N ASP A 61 27.40 11.98 -15.91
CA ASP A 61 28.55 11.12 -16.19
C ASP A 61 28.08 9.68 -16.41
N ASN A 62 28.54 9.08 -17.51
CA ASN A 62 28.33 7.66 -17.82
C ASN A 62 29.19 6.77 -16.92
N VAL A 63 28.94 6.83 -15.61
CA VAL A 63 29.61 6.04 -14.60
C VAL A 63 29.22 4.57 -14.80
N TYR A 64 30.19 3.66 -14.63
CA TYR A 64 29.99 2.22 -14.81
C TYR A 64 28.77 1.68 -14.05
N LEU A 65 28.58 2.13 -12.80
CA LEU A 65 27.46 1.72 -11.96
C LEU A 65 26.12 2.20 -12.53
N THR A 66 26.00 3.47 -12.91
CA THR A 66 24.78 4.03 -13.50
C THR A 66 24.43 3.33 -14.81
N ARG A 67 25.43 3.02 -15.65
CA ARG A 67 25.23 2.25 -16.88
C ARG A 67 24.79 0.81 -16.61
N TRP A 68 25.36 0.17 -15.59
CA TRP A 68 24.97 -1.19 -15.20
C TRP A 68 23.53 -1.22 -14.67
N ILE A 69 23.14 -0.24 -13.85
CA ILE A 69 21.76 -0.07 -13.41
C ILE A 69 20.85 0.17 -14.62
N ALA A 70 21.24 1.08 -15.53
CA ALA A 70 20.48 1.40 -16.73
C ALA A 70 20.21 0.18 -17.64
N MET A 71 21.11 -0.82 -17.65
CA MET A 71 20.93 -2.06 -18.42
C MET A 71 19.76 -2.92 -17.92
N TYR A 72 19.41 -2.81 -16.64
CA TYR A 72 18.33 -3.59 -16.02
C TYR A 72 17.09 -2.75 -15.68
N THR A 73 17.14 -1.43 -15.83
CA THR A 73 15.99 -0.56 -15.64
C THR A 73 15.27 -0.33 -16.95
N GLU A 74 13.94 -0.37 -16.90
CA GLU A 74 13.12 0.03 -18.04
C GLU A 74 13.34 1.49 -18.44
N SER A 75 13.20 1.76 -19.74
CA SER A 75 13.38 3.12 -20.27
C SER A 75 12.33 4.10 -19.71
N SER A 76 12.68 5.38 -19.59
CA SER A 76 11.74 6.41 -19.14
C SER A 76 10.50 6.51 -20.04
N ASN A 77 10.64 6.26 -21.35
CA ASN A 77 9.53 6.32 -22.30
C ASN A 77 8.50 5.24 -22.02
N TYR A 78 8.94 4.03 -21.65
CA TYR A 78 8.03 2.95 -21.27
C TYR A 78 7.10 3.34 -20.12
N TRP A 79 7.65 3.99 -19.09
CA TRP A 79 6.85 4.47 -17.97
C TRP A 79 5.92 5.63 -18.35
N LEU A 80 6.35 6.52 -19.25
CA LEU A 80 5.48 7.59 -19.76
C LEU A 80 4.29 7.02 -20.52
N ASP A 81 4.52 6.07 -21.42
CA ASP A 81 3.46 5.41 -22.20
C ASP A 81 2.50 4.67 -21.28
N ARG A 82 3.01 3.94 -20.28
CA ARG A 82 2.18 3.24 -19.29
C ARG A 82 1.37 4.20 -18.42
N ASN A 83 1.95 5.32 -18.00
CA ASN A 83 1.22 6.34 -17.25
C ASN A 83 0.14 6.99 -18.10
N ALA A 84 0.39 7.20 -19.39
CA ALA A 84 -0.61 7.72 -20.33
C ALA A 84 -1.77 6.73 -20.49
N GLU A 85 -1.49 5.44 -20.66
CA GLU A 85 -2.51 4.39 -20.73
C GLU A 85 -3.39 4.36 -19.47
N HIS A 86 -2.77 4.40 -18.28
CA HIS A 86 -3.51 4.42 -17.02
C HIS A 86 -4.34 5.69 -16.84
N THR A 87 -3.82 6.85 -17.25
CA THR A 87 -4.55 8.12 -17.20
C THR A 87 -5.77 8.07 -18.11
N ALA A 88 -5.62 7.59 -19.35
CA ALA A 88 -6.73 7.40 -20.28
C ALA A 88 -7.78 6.43 -19.71
N GLY A 89 -7.37 5.27 -19.19
CA GLY A 89 -8.29 4.32 -18.57
C GLY A 89 -9.05 4.89 -17.37
N SER A 90 -8.38 5.71 -16.54
CA SER A 90 -9.04 6.38 -15.41
C SER A 90 -10.08 7.42 -15.84
N GLN A 91 -9.84 8.10 -16.97
CA GLN A 91 -10.79 9.05 -17.53
C GLN A 91 -12.05 8.34 -18.01
N THR A 92 -11.90 7.28 -18.81
CA THR A 92 -13.04 6.49 -19.30
C THR A 92 -13.86 5.89 -18.15
N ALA A 93 -13.20 5.30 -17.14
CA ALA A 93 -13.91 4.77 -15.97
C ALA A 93 -14.67 5.85 -15.18
N SER A 94 -14.12 7.07 -15.15
CA SER A 94 -14.79 8.22 -14.51
C SER A 94 -16.01 8.66 -15.31
N GLU A 95 -15.90 8.72 -16.65
CA GLU A 95 -17.00 9.05 -17.56
C GLU A 95 -18.14 8.05 -17.45
N ASP A 96 -17.84 6.75 -17.45
CA ASP A 96 -18.84 5.68 -17.26
C ASP A 96 -19.54 5.86 -15.91
N THR A 97 -18.77 6.13 -14.86
CA THR A 97 -19.32 6.36 -13.52
C THR A 97 -20.24 7.59 -13.49
N LEU A 98 -19.89 8.67 -14.19
CA LEU A 98 -20.73 9.86 -14.30
C LEU A 98 -22.01 9.55 -15.08
N LEU A 99 -21.93 8.81 -16.18
CA LEU A 99 -23.09 8.39 -16.98
C LEU A 99 -24.13 7.65 -16.14
N PHE A 100 -23.69 6.71 -15.30
CA PHE A 100 -24.61 5.99 -14.42
C PHE A 100 -25.10 6.80 -13.22
N LYS A 101 -24.30 7.76 -12.73
CA LYS A 101 -24.69 8.62 -11.59
C LYS A 101 -25.67 9.72 -11.99
N GLU A 102 -25.54 10.26 -13.20
CA GLU A 102 -26.44 11.32 -13.71
C GLU A 102 -27.80 10.76 -14.11
N ALA A 103 -27.88 9.47 -14.44
CA ALA A 103 -29.14 8.80 -14.70
C ALA A 103 -30.05 8.88 -13.46
N LYS A 104 -31.14 9.64 -13.57
CA LYS A 104 -32.17 9.67 -12.53
C LYS A 104 -32.89 8.32 -12.55
N PRO A 105 -32.94 7.56 -11.43
CA PRO A 105 -33.79 6.39 -11.37
C PRO A 105 -35.25 6.81 -11.57
N ALA A 106 -36.05 5.95 -12.19
CA ALA A 106 -37.50 6.17 -12.24
C ALA A 106 -38.03 6.42 -10.82
N LEU A 107 -38.93 7.39 -10.65
CA LEU A 107 -39.50 7.76 -9.36
C LEU A 107 -40.35 6.62 -8.80
N GLN A 108 -39.73 5.69 -8.07
CA GLN A 108 -40.41 4.56 -7.44
C GLN A 108 -40.75 4.92 -6.00
N ARG A 109 -42.05 5.06 -5.70
CA ARG A 109 -42.51 5.19 -4.32
C ARG A 109 -42.84 3.82 -3.74
N ARG A 110 -42.03 3.35 -2.78
CA ARG A 110 -42.31 2.12 -2.03
C ARG A 110 -43.47 2.36 -1.07
N LEU A 111 -44.63 1.83 -1.40
CA LEU A 111 -45.79 1.86 -0.53
C LEU A 111 -45.77 0.64 0.40
N ARG A 112 -45.88 0.87 1.70
CA ARG A 112 -46.07 -0.22 2.69
C ARG A 112 -47.43 -0.90 2.53
N TYR A 113 -48.41 -0.17 2.03
CA TYR A 113 -49.78 -0.62 1.87
C TYR A 113 -50.31 -0.31 0.47
N PRO A 114 -50.22 -1.24 -0.49
CA PRO A 114 -50.65 -1.00 -1.87
C PRO A 114 -52.17 -0.95 -2.02
N MET A 115 -52.93 -1.54 -1.09
CA MET A 115 -54.40 -1.58 -1.15
C MET A 115 -55.05 -0.21 -0.88
N VAL A 116 -54.28 0.82 -0.53
CA VAL A 116 -54.76 2.20 -0.37
C VAL A 116 -55.39 2.78 -1.65
N PHE A 117 -55.00 2.27 -2.82
CA PHE A 117 -55.55 2.72 -4.10
C PHE A 117 -57.01 2.30 -4.29
N GLU A 118 -57.38 1.13 -3.76
CA GLU A 118 -58.70 0.52 -3.96
C GLU A 118 -59.69 0.87 -2.83
N GLN A 119 -59.20 1.21 -1.63
CA GLN A 119 -60.02 1.38 -0.42
C GLN A 119 -60.78 2.71 -0.30
N ARG A 120 -61.37 3.18 -1.38
CA ARG A 120 -62.09 4.47 -1.37
C ARG A 120 -63.60 4.34 -1.21
N SER A 121 -64.14 5.14 -0.29
CA SER A 121 -65.58 5.29 -0.05
C SER A 121 -66.21 6.30 -1.01
N PRO A 122 -67.12 5.91 -1.92
CA PRO A 122 -67.66 6.78 -2.98
C PRO A 122 -68.23 8.13 -2.54
N PHE A 123 -68.61 8.28 -1.26
CA PHE A 123 -69.34 9.43 -0.76
C PHE A 123 -68.53 10.39 0.13
N LEU A 124 -67.30 10.02 0.52
CA LEU A 124 -66.53 10.76 1.52
C LEU A 124 -65.15 11.15 0.98
N HIS A 125 -65.17 11.95 -0.09
CA HIS A 125 -63.97 12.41 -0.79
C HIS A 125 -63.85 13.93 -0.68
N GLY A 126 -62.76 14.41 -0.06
CA GLY A 126 -62.39 15.81 -0.14
C GLY A 126 -62.03 16.22 -1.56
N VAL A 127 -62.33 17.47 -1.92
CA VAL A 127 -61.91 18.06 -3.20
C VAL A 127 -60.38 17.97 -3.34
N GLY A 128 -59.89 17.46 -4.47
CA GLY A 128 -58.46 17.26 -4.72
C GLY A 128 -57.81 16.08 -4.00
N ALA A 129 -58.55 15.31 -3.19
CA ALA A 129 -58.00 14.10 -2.58
C ALA A 129 -57.72 13.02 -3.63
N THR A 130 -58.40 13.06 -4.79
CA THR A 130 -58.30 12.08 -5.87
C THR A 130 -57.19 12.46 -6.85
N VAL A 131 -56.26 11.54 -7.09
CA VAL A 131 -55.22 11.68 -8.12
C VAL A 131 -55.48 10.63 -9.21
N ASP A 132 -55.20 10.96 -10.46
CA ASP A 132 -55.26 9.98 -11.54
C ASP A 132 -54.14 8.95 -11.36
N ILE A 133 -54.51 7.68 -11.26
CA ILE A 133 -53.60 6.56 -10.96
C ILE A 133 -53.52 5.56 -12.13
N ARG A 134 -54.10 5.87 -13.29
CA ARG A 134 -54.16 4.97 -14.45
C ARG A 134 -52.77 4.61 -15.02
N ASP A 135 -51.79 5.47 -14.83
CA ASP A 135 -50.41 5.30 -15.32
C ASP A 135 -49.47 4.65 -14.28
N VAL A 136 -49.99 4.26 -13.11
CA VAL A 136 -49.18 3.64 -12.06
C VAL A 136 -49.05 2.14 -12.33
N VAL A 137 -47.83 1.69 -12.66
CA VAL A 137 -47.51 0.27 -12.87
C VAL A 137 -46.80 -0.31 -11.66
N VAL A 138 -47.22 -1.51 -11.22
CA VAL A 138 -46.54 -2.27 -10.16
C VAL A 138 -45.25 -2.85 -10.72
N LYS A 139 -44.13 -2.56 -10.07
CA LYS A 139 -42.82 -3.13 -10.44
C LYS A 139 -42.86 -4.66 -10.33
N SER A 140 -42.62 -5.35 -11.43
CA SER A 140 -42.52 -6.82 -11.49
C SER A 140 -41.06 -7.28 -11.47
N ASP A 141 -40.79 -8.54 -11.11
CA ASP A 141 -39.43 -9.11 -11.09
C ASP A 141 -38.80 -9.23 -12.49
N GLY A 142 -39.60 -9.10 -13.57
CA GLY A 142 -39.15 -9.18 -14.96
C GLY A 142 -38.70 -7.85 -15.58
N ASP A 143 -38.85 -6.72 -14.87
CA ASP A 143 -38.45 -5.38 -15.34
C ASP A 143 -37.02 -4.99 -14.88
N LEU A 144 -36.10 -5.97 -14.87
CA LEU A 144 -34.68 -5.80 -14.54
C LEU A 144 -33.81 -5.77 -15.81
#